data_AF-A0A318I144-F1
#
_entry.id   AF-A0A318I144-F1
#
_cell.length_a   1.000
_cell.length_b   1.000
_cell.length_c   1.000
_cell.angle_alpha   90.00
_cell.angle_beta   90.00
_cell.angle_gamma   90.00
#
_symmetry.space_group_name_H-M   'P 1'
#
loop_
_entity.id
_entity.type
_entity.pdbx_description
1 polymer ?
#
loop_
_entity_poly.entity_id
_entity_poly.type
_entity_poly.pdbx_seq_one_letter_code
_entity_poly.pdbx_strand_id
1 'polypeptide(L)'
;MTSSNLDEADRVRAALAVIPADDYETWVDMAFALKQGFGDEGFEIWDAWSRTAANYNERAARTTWRSVSASGGKTLATLFWQARQHGFDLKRTNYPDRMSAALAPSAEVLAQRAHEEAQRRARNAAVAREATSIWQWARPVGPEHPYLVRKHLEPTDTLRELDALELRALLGYMPTSEEAPLTGRLLIVPVWNGPISTLELIDEHGRKSSLAGGVKKGGYWMTGSVPVRANDASPILIAEGMATALSASRATGWFAVAALSSGNLALVAQRWRERYADAELIVLGELGRGEVQARRAAQDAKAHLAWPRFAADARIDDHVPNDFSDMAVLSGFGAVGEHLRAVDRFVAKVNGQPDVSTAFDVTVVEVDQCEEGGAMGNVKEKLLADDEGTPRRRASKRGVSKQAELDAPDALAKDSGSAQASPSVDRPSTMSTAEVTAEVAPVTEPPRFASTRPPVGDPLFGVSDVPNEVRAVAEHRFGSPLRMGTPRENGGPYRGEVFNTEHYLIQEVATRSVVFHRKDRMMFVSERLKWMDENARLNGSELQVGYDGVQAKVYPWDRARDLLERTVGSLKKSARELNYSPNLEGMLDQLQARSWARIREARAAALEKSREQDAPREVGSKPDR
;
A
#
# COMPACT_ATOMS: atom_id res chain seq x y z
N MET A 1 -57.06 -11.14 -14.56
CA MET A 1 -56.49 -10.02 -15.34
C MET A 1 -54.99 -10.11 -15.20
N THR A 2 -54.29 -10.80 -16.12
CA THR A 2 -52.88 -11.20 -15.92
C THR A 2 -52.07 -11.31 -17.21
N SER A 3 -52.69 -11.15 -18.39
CA SER A 3 -52.06 -11.43 -19.68
C SER A 3 -51.28 -10.26 -20.31
N SER A 4 -51.58 -9.01 -19.95
CA SER A 4 -50.91 -7.82 -20.53
C SER A 4 -49.46 -7.65 -20.04
N ASN A 5 -49.21 -7.91 -18.76
CA ASN A 5 -47.93 -7.58 -18.14
C ASN A 5 -46.80 -8.52 -18.59
N LEU A 6 -47.14 -9.74 -19.02
CA LEU A 6 -46.18 -10.69 -19.60
C LEU A 6 -45.67 -10.19 -20.96
N ASP A 7 -46.59 -9.82 -21.86
CA ASP A 7 -46.27 -9.27 -23.19
C ASP A 7 -45.44 -7.97 -23.09
N GLU A 8 -45.79 -7.07 -22.17
CA GLU A 8 -44.99 -5.85 -21.94
C GLU A 8 -43.63 -6.15 -21.30
N ALA A 9 -43.51 -7.12 -20.38
CA ALA A 9 -42.23 -7.54 -19.83
C ALA A 9 -41.31 -8.16 -20.90
N ASP A 10 -41.82 -9.00 -21.80
CA ASP A 10 -41.05 -9.60 -22.88
C ASP A 10 -40.65 -8.58 -23.96
N ARG A 11 -41.55 -7.65 -24.30
CA ARG A 11 -41.25 -6.49 -25.16
C ARG A 11 -40.17 -5.58 -24.53
N VAL A 12 -40.16 -5.42 -23.20
CA VAL A 12 -39.11 -4.67 -22.48
C VAL A 12 -37.78 -5.43 -22.43
N ARG A 13 -37.78 -6.75 -22.19
CA ARG A 13 -36.57 -7.60 -22.31
C ARG A 13 -35.95 -7.50 -23.70
N ALA A 14 -36.78 -7.60 -24.74
CA ALA A 14 -36.36 -7.47 -26.14
C ALA A 14 -35.82 -6.06 -26.49
N ALA A 15 -36.33 -5.01 -25.84
CA ALA A 15 -35.85 -3.64 -26.01
C ALA A 15 -34.52 -3.39 -25.28
N LEU A 16 -34.35 -3.92 -24.07
CA LEU A 16 -33.10 -3.87 -23.32
C LEU A 16 -31.98 -4.65 -24.03
N ALA A 17 -32.30 -5.77 -24.69
CA ALA A 17 -31.34 -6.61 -25.40
C ALA A 17 -30.59 -5.92 -26.56
N VAL A 18 -31.01 -4.73 -27.00
CA VAL A 18 -30.25 -3.91 -27.99
C VAL A 18 -29.52 -2.71 -27.37
N ILE A 19 -29.79 -2.37 -26.10
CA ILE A 19 -29.15 -1.25 -25.41
C ILE A 19 -27.90 -1.76 -24.67
N PRO A 20 -26.70 -1.19 -24.88
CA PRO A 20 -25.52 -1.48 -24.06
C PRO A 20 -25.74 -1.10 -22.58
N ALA A 21 -25.39 -2.00 -21.66
CA ALA A 21 -25.57 -1.81 -20.21
C ALA A 21 -24.31 -1.26 -19.49
N ASP A 22 -23.32 -0.79 -20.24
CA ASP A 22 -22.00 -0.38 -19.74
C ASP A 22 -21.91 1.12 -19.42
N ASP A 23 -22.68 1.97 -20.10
CA ASP A 23 -22.84 3.39 -19.76
C ASP A 23 -23.63 3.58 -18.45
N TYR A 24 -23.09 4.38 -17.54
CA TYR A 24 -23.67 4.59 -16.21
C TYR A 24 -24.96 5.42 -16.22
N GLU A 25 -25.06 6.45 -17.07
CA GLU A 25 -26.28 7.28 -17.12
C GLU A 25 -27.45 6.49 -17.70
N THR A 26 -27.24 5.80 -18.82
CA THR A 26 -28.20 4.86 -19.41
C THR A 26 -28.59 3.75 -18.41
N TRP A 27 -27.62 3.17 -17.70
CA TRP A 27 -27.85 2.11 -16.70
C TRP A 27 -28.77 2.55 -15.55
N VAL A 28 -28.56 3.77 -15.02
CA VAL A 28 -29.41 4.37 -13.99
C VAL A 28 -30.77 4.78 -14.56
N ASP A 29 -30.84 5.34 -15.76
CA ASP A 29 -32.09 5.71 -16.43
C ASP A 29 -33.00 4.50 -16.66
N MET A 30 -32.43 3.36 -17.08
CA MET A 30 -33.18 2.12 -17.24
C MET A 30 -33.68 1.60 -15.89
N ALA A 31 -32.92 1.79 -14.80
CA ALA A 31 -33.36 1.44 -13.45
C ALA A 31 -34.61 2.23 -13.04
N PHE A 32 -34.62 3.55 -13.26
CA PHE A 32 -35.80 4.39 -13.03
C PHE A 32 -36.99 3.97 -13.90
N ALA A 33 -36.77 3.76 -15.21
CA ALA A 33 -37.82 3.35 -16.15
C ALA A 33 -38.47 2.01 -15.76
N LEU A 34 -37.67 1.00 -15.41
CA LEU A 34 -38.14 -0.33 -15.01
C LEU A 34 -38.85 -0.29 -13.65
N LYS A 35 -38.33 0.46 -12.68
CA LYS A 35 -38.98 0.59 -11.36
C LYS A 35 -40.28 1.40 -11.41
N GLN A 36 -40.40 2.34 -12.35
CA GLN A 36 -41.65 3.05 -12.61
C GLN A 36 -42.69 2.15 -13.30
N GLY A 37 -42.27 1.30 -14.25
CA GLY A 37 -43.17 0.40 -14.98
C GLY A 37 -43.63 -0.84 -14.22
N PHE A 38 -42.73 -1.49 -13.47
CA PHE A 38 -42.97 -2.81 -12.86
C PHE A 38 -42.83 -2.83 -11.33
N GLY A 39 -42.66 -1.67 -10.67
CA GLY A 39 -42.32 -1.63 -9.25
C GLY A 39 -41.01 -2.38 -8.96
N ASP A 40 -40.91 -3.06 -7.82
CA ASP A 40 -39.70 -3.83 -7.47
C ASP A 40 -39.53 -5.14 -8.27
N GLU A 41 -40.59 -5.65 -8.95
CA GLU A 41 -40.47 -6.81 -9.87
C GLU A 41 -39.58 -6.50 -11.08
N GLY A 42 -39.47 -5.22 -11.45
CA GLY A 42 -38.56 -4.74 -12.50
C GLY A 42 -37.07 -4.99 -12.21
N PHE A 43 -36.70 -5.29 -10.95
CA PHE A 43 -35.29 -5.53 -10.58
C PHE A 43 -34.70 -6.71 -11.34
N GLU A 44 -35.43 -7.83 -11.49
CA GLU A 44 -34.86 -9.03 -12.13
C GLU A 44 -34.57 -8.79 -13.63
N ILE A 45 -35.45 -8.06 -14.31
CA ILE A 45 -35.27 -7.69 -15.73
C ILE A 45 -34.08 -6.74 -15.88
N TRP A 46 -34.00 -5.71 -15.04
CA TRP A 46 -32.91 -4.75 -15.06
C TRP A 46 -31.56 -5.39 -14.69
N ASP A 47 -31.52 -6.26 -13.68
CA ASP A 47 -30.32 -6.92 -13.18
C ASP A 47 -29.84 -8.04 -14.13
N ALA A 48 -30.75 -8.71 -14.85
CA ALA A 48 -30.41 -9.62 -15.95
C ALA A 48 -29.75 -8.86 -17.11
N TRP A 49 -30.33 -7.73 -17.55
CA TRP A 49 -29.72 -6.86 -18.54
C TRP A 49 -28.37 -6.27 -18.07
N SER A 50 -28.30 -5.82 -16.83
CA SER A 50 -27.08 -5.28 -16.20
C SER A 50 -25.93 -6.28 -16.24
N ARG A 51 -26.21 -7.59 -16.05
CA ARG A 51 -25.20 -8.65 -16.16
C ARG A 51 -24.56 -8.76 -17.54
N THR A 52 -25.09 -8.15 -18.59
CA THR A 52 -24.49 -8.20 -19.93
C THR A 52 -23.24 -7.34 -20.08
N ALA A 53 -23.03 -6.29 -19.26
CA ALA A 53 -21.91 -5.35 -19.40
C ALA A 53 -20.67 -5.74 -18.58
N ALA A 54 -19.47 -5.56 -19.14
CA ALA A 54 -18.21 -6.01 -18.52
C ALA A 54 -18.00 -5.48 -17.09
N ASN A 55 -18.32 -4.21 -16.86
CA ASN A 55 -18.18 -3.47 -15.60
C ASN A 55 -19.25 -3.78 -14.52
N TYR A 56 -20.20 -4.69 -14.76
CA TYR A 56 -21.28 -5.04 -13.84
C TYR A 56 -20.81 -5.40 -12.41
N ASN A 57 -21.55 -4.93 -11.41
CA ASN A 57 -21.34 -5.24 -10.01
C ASN A 57 -22.69 -5.41 -9.28
N GLU A 58 -22.99 -6.64 -8.85
CA GLU A 58 -24.26 -6.99 -8.17
C GLU A 58 -24.54 -6.13 -6.92
N ARG A 59 -23.50 -5.79 -6.15
CA ARG A 59 -23.68 -4.94 -4.96
C ARG A 59 -24.01 -3.51 -5.34
N ALA A 60 -23.41 -2.98 -6.40
CA ALA A 60 -23.77 -1.68 -6.95
C ALA A 60 -25.22 -1.71 -7.47
N ALA A 61 -25.60 -2.74 -8.25
CA ALA A 61 -26.95 -2.92 -8.77
C ALA A 61 -28.01 -2.90 -7.65
N ARG A 62 -27.84 -3.72 -6.60
CA ARG A 62 -28.75 -3.75 -5.44
C ARG A 62 -28.81 -2.42 -4.67
N THR A 63 -27.73 -1.65 -4.63
CA THR A 63 -27.71 -0.31 -3.98
C THR A 63 -28.41 0.74 -4.85
N THR A 64 -28.10 0.81 -6.15
CA THR A 64 -28.75 1.71 -7.10
C THR A 64 -30.25 1.47 -7.15
N TRP A 65 -30.69 0.21 -7.25
CA TRP A 65 -32.13 -0.09 -7.26
C TRP A 65 -32.88 0.40 -6.01
N ARG A 66 -32.22 0.39 -4.85
CA ARG A 66 -32.78 0.89 -3.58
C ARG A 66 -32.80 2.43 -3.50
N SER A 67 -31.86 3.12 -4.14
CA SER A 67 -31.84 4.60 -4.17
C SER A 67 -32.82 5.18 -5.20
N VAL A 68 -33.08 4.42 -6.28
CA VAL A 68 -34.05 4.70 -7.34
C VAL A 68 -35.50 4.65 -6.81
N SER A 69 -36.31 5.60 -7.26
CA SER A 69 -37.72 5.75 -6.91
C SER A 69 -38.59 5.70 -8.15
N ALA A 70 -39.75 5.03 -8.08
CA ALA A 70 -40.76 5.02 -9.14
C ALA A 70 -41.30 6.43 -9.48
N SER A 71 -41.09 7.41 -8.61
CA SER A 71 -41.40 8.82 -8.82
C SER A 71 -40.41 9.55 -9.76
N GLY A 72 -39.33 8.92 -10.21
CA GLY A 72 -38.12 9.57 -10.76
C GLY A 72 -38.20 10.15 -12.18
N GLY A 73 -39.38 10.30 -12.78
CA GLY A 73 -39.59 11.03 -14.05
C GLY A 73 -39.18 10.28 -15.34
N LYS A 74 -38.26 9.32 -15.29
CA LYS A 74 -38.01 8.37 -16.38
C LYS A 74 -39.08 7.28 -16.36
N THR A 75 -39.50 6.80 -17.52
CA THR A 75 -40.59 5.81 -17.68
C THR A 75 -40.21 4.77 -18.74
N LEU A 76 -41.02 3.73 -18.94
CA LEU A 76 -40.82 2.78 -20.04
C LEU A 76 -40.75 3.46 -21.42
N ALA A 77 -41.35 4.65 -21.61
CA ALA A 77 -41.20 5.42 -22.84
C ALA A 77 -39.75 5.90 -23.08
N THR A 78 -38.98 6.18 -22.01
CA THR A 78 -37.53 6.47 -22.10
C THR A 78 -36.74 5.25 -22.56
N LEU A 79 -37.04 4.07 -22.00
CA LEU A 79 -36.43 2.80 -22.38
C LEU A 79 -36.70 2.46 -23.85
N PHE A 80 -37.94 2.62 -24.31
CA PHE A 80 -38.31 2.42 -25.71
C PHE A 80 -37.73 3.47 -26.66
N TRP A 81 -37.53 4.71 -26.20
CA TRP A 81 -36.81 5.73 -26.97
C TRP A 81 -35.32 5.38 -27.13
N GLN A 82 -34.66 4.95 -26.05
CA GLN A 82 -33.26 4.52 -26.06
C GLN A 82 -33.06 3.29 -26.97
N ALA A 83 -33.90 2.26 -26.82
CA ALA A 83 -33.88 1.07 -27.66
C ALA A 83 -34.04 1.41 -29.16
N ARG A 84 -34.88 2.40 -29.50
CA ARG A 84 -35.06 2.87 -30.87
C ARG A 84 -33.78 3.53 -31.43
N GLN A 85 -32.97 4.22 -30.62
CA GLN A 85 -31.66 4.72 -31.08
C GLN A 85 -30.72 3.56 -31.44
N HIS A 86 -30.82 2.45 -30.71
CA HIS A 86 -30.13 1.19 -31.00
C HIS A 86 -30.87 0.28 -32.01
N GLY A 87 -31.81 0.83 -32.80
CA GLY A 87 -32.44 0.13 -33.94
C GLY A 87 -33.68 -0.71 -33.62
N PHE A 88 -34.26 -0.61 -32.43
CA PHE A 88 -35.48 -1.34 -32.06
C PHE A 88 -36.73 -0.84 -32.79
N ASP A 89 -37.48 -1.75 -33.43
CA ASP A 89 -38.76 -1.44 -34.08
C ASP A 89 -39.95 -1.51 -33.11
N LEU A 90 -40.42 -0.34 -32.70
CA LEU A 90 -41.57 -0.17 -31.80
C LEU A 90 -42.91 -0.65 -32.37
N LYS A 91 -43.04 -0.88 -33.69
CA LYS A 91 -44.30 -1.32 -34.32
C LYS A 91 -44.49 -2.83 -34.28
N ARG A 92 -43.47 -3.59 -33.89
CA ARG A 92 -43.51 -5.05 -33.87
C ARG A 92 -44.40 -5.55 -32.73
N THR A 93 -45.48 -6.24 -33.07
CA THR A 93 -46.52 -6.74 -32.13
C THR A 93 -46.22 -8.12 -31.54
N ASN A 94 -45.09 -8.74 -31.89
CA ASN A 94 -44.67 -10.04 -31.37
C ASN A 94 -43.15 -10.17 -31.45
N TYR A 95 -42.51 -10.34 -30.29
CA TYR A 95 -41.06 -10.50 -30.15
C TYR A 95 -40.76 -11.98 -29.94
N PRO A 96 -40.05 -12.65 -30.86
CA PRO A 96 -39.75 -14.06 -30.71
C PRO A 96 -38.82 -14.27 -29.51
N ASP A 97 -38.99 -15.40 -28.83
CA ASP A 97 -38.31 -15.77 -27.57
C ASP A 97 -36.75 -15.82 -27.65
N ARG A 98 -36.20 -15.70 -28.87
CA ARG A 98 -34.76 -15.49 -29.10
C ARG A 98 -34.28 -14.06 -28.81
N MET A 99 -35.17 -13.08 -28.69
CA MET A 99 -34.84 -11.71 -28.28
C MET A 99 -34.93 -11.50 -26.76
N SER A 100 -35.84 -12.18 -26.07
CA SER A 100 -35.90 -12.24 -24.59
C SER A 100 -34.71 -13.01 -24.03
N ALA A 101 -34.35 -14.14 -24.65
CA ALA A 101 -33.19 -14.97 -24.25
C ALA A 101 -31.81 -14.34 -24.53
N ALA A 102 -31.74 -13.17 -25.16
CA ALA A 102 -30.48 -12.54 -25.59
C ALA A 102 -29.69 -11.86 -24.45
N LEU A 103 -30.21 -11.81 -23.22
CA LEU A 103 -29.56 -11.18 -22.05
C LEU A 103 -28.39 -12.01 -21.45
N ALA A 104 -27.85 -12.97 -22.18
CA ALA A 104 -26.60 -13.64 -21.82
C ALA A 104 -25.41 -12.69 -22.09
N PRO A 105 -24.39 -12.60 -21.21
CA PRO A 105 -23.21 -11.79 -21.48
C PRO A 105 -22.47 -12.33 -22.72
N SER A 106 -22.08 -11.45 -23.64
CA SER A 106 -21.43 -11.87 -24.89
C SER A 106 -20.11 -12.60 -24.62
N ALA A 107 -19.68 -13.45 -25.56
CA ALA A 107 -18.38 -14.13 -25.47
C ALA A 107 -17.21 -13.14 -25.29
N GLU A 108 -17.32 -11.95 -25.88
CA GLU A 108 -16.36 -10.85 -25.76
C GLU A 108 -16.37 -10.25 -24.35
N VAL A 109 -17.54 -10.03 -23.74
CA VAL A 109 -17.66 -9.56 -22.35
C VAL A 109 -17.14 -10.60 -21.36
N LEU A 110 -17.43 -11.89 -21.59
CA LEU A 110 -16.90 -12.97 -20.77
C LEU A 110 -15.36 -13.06 -20.89
N ALA A 111 -14.81 -12.90 -22.10
CA ALA A 111 -13.37 -12.83 -22.32
C ALA A 111 -12.73 -11.60 -21.67
N GLN A 112 -13.35 -10.43 -21.76
CA GLN A 112 -12.87 -9.19 -21.12
C GLN A 112 -12.86 -9.31 -19.60
N ARG A 113 -13.96 -9.80 -18.99
CA ARG A 113 -14.01 -10.09 -17.55
C ARG A 113 -12.94 -11.10 -17.14
N ALA A 114 -12.77 -12.19 -17.89
CA ALA A 114 -11.73 -13.19 -17.62
C ALA A 114 -10.32 -12.59 -17.73
N HIS A 115 -10.09 -11.67 -18.67
CA HIS A 115 -8.82 -10.96 -18.84
C HIS A 115 -8.54 -9.98 -17.67
N GLU A 116 -9.52 -9.17 -17.28
CA GLU A 116 -9.42 -8.26 -16.12
C GLU A 116 -9.24 -9.02 -14.80
N GLU A 117 -9.96 -10.13 -14.61
CA GLU A 117 -9.79 -11.09 -13.52
C GLU A 117 -8.37 -11.67 -13.51
N ALA A 118 -7.87 -12.15 -14.65
CA ALA A 118 -6.52 -12.68 -14.78
C ALA A 118 -5.45 -11.62 -14.46
N GLN A 119 -5.60 -10.40 -14.98
CA GLN A 119 -4.73 -9.27 -14.64
C GLN A 119 -4.76 -8.96 -13.13
N ARG A 120 -5.95 -8.92 -12.52
CA ARG A 120 -6.14 -8.65 -11.08
C ARG A 120 -5.48 -9.76 -10.25
N ARG A 121 -5.71 -11.03 -10.59
CA ARG A 121 -5.07 -12.19 -9.96
C ARG A 121 -3.53 -12.13 -10.10
N ALA A 122 -3.02 -11.77 -11.27
CA ALA A 122 -1.57 -11.62 -11.53
C ALA A 122 -0.93 -10.47 -10.72
N ARG A 123 -1.58 -9.29 -10.64
CA ARG A 123 -1.15 -8.17 -9.79
C ARG A 123 -1.12 -8.58 -8.32
N ASN A 124 -2.19 -9.18 -7.81
CA ASN A 124 -2.28 -9.65 -6.43
C ASN A 124 -1.19 -10.69 -6.11
N ALA A 125 -0.90 -11.61 -7.05
CA ALA A 125 0.15 -12.62 -6.91
C ALA A 125 1.57 -12.02 -6.95
N ALA A 126 1.79 -10.92 -7.68
CA ALA A 126 3.06 -10.18 -7.65
C ALA A 126 3.29 -9.56 -6.26
N VAL A 127 2.27 -8.89 -5.69
CA VAL A 127 2.37 -8.30 -4.35
C VAL A 127 2.53 -9.38 -3.26
N ALA A 128 1.91 -10.56 -3.42
CA ALA A 128 2.12 -11.69 -2.53
C ALA A 128 3.58 -12.22 -2.54
N ARG A 129 4.24 -12.24 -3.71
CA ARG A 129 5.68 -12.56 -3.82
C ARG A 129 6.56 -11.48 -3.19
N GLU A 130 6.21 -10.20 -3.37
CA GLU A 130 6.92 -9.06 -2.75
C GLU A 130 6.77 -9.09 -1.22
N ALA A 131 5.56 -9.30 -0.70
CA ALA A 131 5.29 -9.52 0.73
C ALA A 131 6.11 -10.68 1.30
N THR A 132 6.15 -11.81 0.60
CA THR A 132 6.96 -12.98 1.00
C THR A 132 8.46 -12.67 0.98
N SER A 133 8.94 -11.91 0.00
CA SER A 133 10.35 -11.50 -0.10
C SER A 133 10.75 -10.54 1.02
N ILE A 134 9.88 -9.58 1.36
CA ILE A 134 10.09 -8.65 2.48
C ILE A 134 10.06 -9.42 3.81
N TRP A 135 9.13 -10.36 3.99
CA TRP A 135 9.08 -11.23 5.18
C TRP A 135 10.33 -12.11 5.35
N GLN A 136 10.90 -12.60 4.24
CA GLN A 136 12.17 -13.36 4.23
C GLN A 136 13.41 -12.47 4.45
N TRP A 137 13.33 -11.17 4.11
CA TRP A 137 14.45 -10.24 4.28
C TRP A 137 14.43 -9.50 5.63
N ALA A 138 13.25 -9.32 6.22
CA ALA A 138 13.08 -8.70 7.52
C ALA A 138 13.67 -9.56 8.65
N ARG A 139 14.19 -8.92 9.70
CA ARG A 139 14.89 -9.56 10.82
C ARG A 139 13.89 -9.95 11.93
N PRO A 140 14.22 -10.93 12.81
CA PRO A 140 13.44 -11.14 14.03
C PRO A 140 13.27 -9.82 14.79
N VAL A 141 12.10 -9.59 15.41
CA VAL A 141 11.87 -8.37 16.20
C VAL A 141 12.88 -8.32 17.35
N GLY A 142 13.63 -7.22 17.44
CA GLY A 142 14.64 -7.04 18.48
C GLY A 142 14.02 -6.77 19.85
N PRO A 143 14.82 -6.79 20.93
CA PRO A 143 14.37 -6.30 22.23
C PRO A 143 13.90 -4.84 22.13
N GLU A 144 13.04 -4.47 23.09
CA GLU A 144 12.58 -3.10 23.29
C GLU A 144 12.03 -2.41 22.01
N HIS A 145 11.31 -3.15 21.16
CA HIS A 145 10.65 -2.54 20.00
C HIS A 145 9.58 -1.53 20.47
N PRO A 146 9.64 -0.23 20.09
CA PRO A 146 8.90 0.82 20.81
C PRO A 146 7.38 0.60 20.87
N TYR A 147 6.79 0.15 19.75
CA TYR A 147 5.38 -0.22 19.69
C TYR A 147 4.98 -1.33 20.67
N LEU A 148 5.81 -2.37 20.80
CA LEU A 148 5.54 -3.51 21.68
C LEU A 148 5.73 -3.11 23.15
N VAL A 149 6.78 -2.35 23.46
CA VAL A 149 7.02 -1.80 24.81
C VAL A 149 5.81 -1.00 25.30
N ARG A 150 5.29 -0.07 24.49
CA ARG A 150 4.12 0.75 24.84
C ARG A 150 2.81 -0.05 24.96
N LYS A 151 2.73 -1.26 24.38
CA LYS A 151 1.60 -2.20 24.60
C LYS A 151 1.90 -3.31 25.62
N HIS A 152 3.03 -3.21 26.34
CA HIS A 152 3.54 -4.23 27.27
C HIS A 152 3.67 -5.65 26.65
N LEU A 153 3.98 -5.74 25.35
CA LEU A 153 4.09 -6.99 24.59
C LEU A 153 5.55 -7.42 24.37
N GLU A 154 5.77 -8.74 24.29
CA GLU A 154 7.07 -9.29 23.86
C GLU A 154 7.13 -9.48 22.34
N PRO A 155 8.34 -9.49 21.74
CA PRO A 155 8.62 -10.09 20.44
C PRO A 155 8.09 -11.54 20.30
N THR A 156 7.63 -11.91 19.10
CA THR A 156 7.31 -13.30 18.72
C THR A 156 7.99 -13.69 17.41
N ASP A 157 8.12 -14.99 17.16
CA ASP A 157 8.63 -15.55 15.89
C ASP A 157 7.66 -15.32 14.70
N THR A 158 6.37 -15.17 15.01
CA THR A 158 5.28 -14.76 14.11
C THR A 158 5.32 -13.27 13.72
N LEU A 159 6.32 -12.51 14.20
CA LEU A 159 6.59 -11.13 13.80
C LEU A 159 8.04 -10.96 13.29
N ARG A 160 8.25 -9.92 12.49
CA ARG A 160 9.56 -9.43 12.05
C ARG A 160 9.63 -7.92 12.21
N GLU A 161 10.82 -7.34 12.23
CA GLU A 161 11.01 -5.89 12.16
C GLU A 161 11.83 -5.49 10.92
N LEU A 162 11.69 -4.23 10.50
CA LEU A 162 12.51 -3.58 9.47
C LEU A 162 12.54 -2.07 9.70
N ASP A 163 13.61 -1.38 9.31
CA ASP A 163 13.61 0.08 9.34
C ASP A 163 12.78 0.68 8.19
N ALA A 164 12.13 1.82 8.42
CA ALA A 164 11.30 2.49 7.42
C ALA A 164 12.07 2.92 6.15
N LEU A 165 13.35 3.31 6.27
CA LEU A 165 14.20 3.64 5.12
C LEU A 165 14.66 2.39 4.38
N GLU A 166 14.93 1.29 5.09
CA GLU A 166 15.18 -0.02 4.48
C GLU A 166 13.97 -0.50 3.66
N LEU A 167 12.77 -0.44 4.25
CA LEU A 167 11.53 -0.82 3.57
C LEU A 167 11.25 0.07 2.34
N ARG A 168 11.46 1.38 2.45
CA ARG A 168 11.38 2.33 1.33
C ARG A 168 12.36 1.98 0.20
N ALA A 169 13.56 1.51 0.53
CA ALA A 169 14.55 1.12 -0.47
C ALA A 169 14.15 -0.17 -1.23
N LEU A 170 13.42 -1.08 -0.59
CA LEU A 170 12.85 -2.26 -1.25
C LEU A 170 11.66 -1.89 -2.16
N LEU A 171 10.69 -1.14 -1.62
CA LEU A 171 9.42 -0.82 -2.28
C LEU A 171 9.53 0.27 -3.35
N GLY A 172 10.51 1.16 -3.25
CA GLY A 172 10.62 2.37 -4.05
C GLY A 172 9.65 3.49 -3.66
N TYR A 173 8.74 3.24 -2.70
CA TYR A 173 7.82 4.22 -2.12
C TYR A 173 7.84 4.14 -0.58
N MET A 174 7.38 5.19 0.10
CA MET A 174 7.23 5.19 1.56
C MET A 174 5.79 4.83 1.94
N PRO A 175 5.53 3.77 2.73
CA PRO A 175 4.20 3.51 3.26
C PRO A 175 3.70 4.65 4.16
N THR A 176 2.41 4.97 4.06
CA THR A 176 1.77 6.06 4.81
C THR A 176 0.54 5.56 5.59
N SER A 177 0.15 6.33 6.59
CA SER A 177 -1.03 6.17 7.45
C SER A 177 -1.56 7.57 7.74
N GLU A 178 -2.82 7.85 7.39
CA GLU A 178 -3.42 9.19 7.54
C GLU A 178 -2.52 10.30 6.94
N GLU A 179 -2.08 10.07 5.70
CA GLU A 179 -1.15 10.90 4.91
C GLU A 179 0.29 11.05 5.46
N ALA A 180 0.53 10.75 6.74
CA ALA A 180 1.86 10.74 7.33
C ALA A 180 2.66 9.47 6.95
N PRO A 181 3.98 9.58 6.68
CA PRO A 181 4.84 8.41 6.46
C PRO A 181 5.09 7.64 7.76
N LEU A 182 5.24 6.31 7.65
CA LEU A 182 5.71 5.46 8.75
C LEU A 182 7.20 5.74 9.05
N THR A 183 7.63 5.63 10.31
CA THR A 183 9.00 5.98 10.76
C THR A 183 9.65 4.92 11.66
N GLY A 184 10.99 4.98 11.73
CA GLY A 184 11.81 4.17 12.64
C GLY A 184 11.68 2.67 12.43
N ARG A 185 11.71 1.91 13.54
CA ARG A 185 11.50 0.45 13.51
C ARG A 185 10.03 0.13 13.27
N LEU A 186 9.78 -0.54 12.14
CA LEU A 186 8.46 -1.03 11.73
C LEU A 186 8.33 -2.51 12.09
N LEU A 187 7.23 -2.88 12.74
CA LEU A 187 6.77 -4.27 12.76
C LEU A 187 6.22 -4.64 11.38
N ILE A 188 6.65 -5.80 10.90
CA ILE A 188 6.16 -6.46 9.71
C ILE A 188 5.24 -7.60 10.16
N VAL A 189 3.93 -7.44 9.93
CA VAL A 189 2.88 -8.38 10.33
C VAL A 189 2.40 -9.16 9.09
N PRO A 190 2.69 -10.47 8.98
CA PRO A 190 2.36 -11.24 7.78
C PRO A 190 0.87 -11.58 7.74
N VAL A 191 0.24 -11.34 6.58
CA VAL A 191 -1.19 -11.65 6.37
C VAL A 191 -1.29 -12.95 5.58
N TRP A 192 -1.73 -14.02 6.25
CA TRP A 192 -1.84 -15.37 5.70
C TRP A 192 -3.21 -15.61 5.06
N ASN A 193 -3.22 -16.17 3.86
CA ASN A 193 -4.43 -16.57 3.13
C ASN A 193 -4.17 -17.90 2.39
N GLY A 194 -3.65 -18.90 3.13
CA GLY A 194 -2.81 -19.95 2.58
C GLY A 194 -1.35 -19.49 2.70
N PRO A 195 -0.66 -19.10 1.62
CA PRO A 195 0.61 -18.35 1.71
C PRO A 195 0.38 -16.92 2.21
N ILE A 196 1.45 -16.15 2.40
CA ILE A 196 1.38 -14.70 2.67
C ILE A 196 0.77 -13.99 1.45
N SER A 197 -0.32 -13.24 1.63
CA SER A 197 -1.00 -12.49 0.57
C SER A 197 -0.73 -10.98 0.61
N THR A 198 -0.29 -10.45 1.75
CA THR A 198 0.14 -9.05 1.95
C THR A 198 0.83 -8.91 3.32
N LEU A 199 1.27 -7.71 3.66
CA LEU A 199 1.80 -7.33 4.97
C LEU A 199 0.94 -6.19 5.55
N GLU A 200 0.70 -6.23 6.86
CA GLU A 200 0.43 -5.03 7.66
C GLU A 200 1.75 -4.51 8.23
N LEU A 201 1.88 -3.19 8.27
CA LEU A 201 3.08 -2.47 8.68
C LEU A 201 2.69 -1.57 9.85
N ILE A 202 3.34 -1.70 11.00
CA ILE A 202 3.04 -0.91 12.21
C ILE A 202 4.30 -0.21 12.67
N ASP A 203 4.28 1.12 12.78
CA ASP A 203 5.46 1.88 13.19
C ASP A 203 5.61 2.05 14.70
N GLU A 204 6.72 2.67 15.12
CA GLU A 204 7.03 2.97 16.51
C GLU A 204 5.93 3.78 17.24
N HIS A 205 5.25 4.68 16.51
CA HIS A 205 4.14 5.47 17.01
C HIS A 205 2.78 4.74 16.95
N GLY A 206 2.72 3.56 16.32
CA GLY A 206 1.52 2.73 16.17
C GLY A 206 0.63 3.08 14.99
N ARG A 207 1.10 3.95 14.09
CA ARG A 207 0.46 4.19 12.79
C ARG A 207 0.55 2.93 11.95
N LYS A 208 -0.51 2.64 11.17
CA LYS A 208 -0.66 1.36 10.47
C LYS A 208 -0.82 1.57 8.96
N SER A 209 -0.08 0.81 8.17
CA SER A 209 -0.22 0.78 6.72
C SER A 209 -0.34 -0.67 6.23
N SER A 210 -0.60 -0.84 4.94
CA SER A 210 -0.68 -2.15 4.28
C SER A 210 0.10 -2.12 2.98
N LEU A 211 0.73 -3.23 2.60
CA LEU A 211 1.47 -3.30 1.34
C LEU A 211 0.53 -3.03 0.15
N ALA A 212 0.92 -2.10 -0.72
CA ALA A 212 0.03 -1.53 -1.74
C ALA A 212 -0.39 -2.59 -2.77
N GLY A 213 -1.70 -2.67 -3.06
CA GLY A 213 -2.27 -3.69 -3.95
C GLY A 213 -2.34 -5.11 -3.35
N GLY A 214 -1.91 -5.31 -2.11
CA GLY A 214 -1.94 -6.60 -1.44
C GLY A 214 -3.33 -6.98 -0.91
N VAL A 215 -3.62 -8.28 -0.81
CA VAL A 215 -4.96 -8.78 -0.47
C VAL A 215 -5.09 -9.11 1.01
N LYS A 216 -5.75 -8.23 1.78
CA LYS A 216 -6.17 -8.51 3.17
C LYS A 216 -7.43 -9.38 3.29
N LYS A 217 -8.37 -9.29 2.33
CA LYS A 217 -9.71 -9.91 2.43
C LYS A 217 -9.63 -11.43 2.68
N GLY A 218 -10.19 -11.88 3.80
CA GLY A 218 -10.22 -13.28 4.24
C GLY A 218 -8.87 -13.81 4.74
N GLY A 219 -7.82 -12.99 4.76
CA GLY A 219 -6.53 -13.31 5.37
C GLY A 219 -6.44 -12.85 6.82
N TYR A 220 -5.48 -13.38 7.56
CA TYR A 220 -5.33 -13.16 9.01
C TYR A 220 -3.85 -13.23 9.44
N TRP A 221 -3.54 -12.68 10.61
CA TRP A 221 -2.33 -12.99 11.37
C TRP A 221 -2.65 -13.98 12.50
N MET A 222 -1.66 -14.68 13.03
CA MET A 222 -1.82 -15.70 14.08
C MET A 222 -0.66 -15.64 15.08
N THR A 223 -0.93 -15.84 16.36
CA THR A 223 0.08 -15.64 17.43
C THR A 223 1.18 -16.70 17.43
N GLY A 224 0.91 -17.92 16.95
CA GLY A 224 1.88 -19.01 16.88
C GLY A 224 1.52 -20.06 15.83
N SER A 225 2.04 -21.28 16.00
CA SER A 225 1.66 -22.44 15.18
C SER A 225 0.19 -22.83 15.38
N VAL A 226 -0.46 -23.23 14.29
CA VAL A 226 -1.89 -23.57 14.27
C VAL A 226 -2.18 -24.88 15.02
N PRO A 227 -3.22 -24.96 15.88
CA PRO A 227 -3.58 -26.18 16.61
C PRO A 227 -3.82 -27.38 15.68
N VAL A 228 -3.11 -28.48 15.96
CA VAL A 228 -3.08 -29.69 15.11
C VAL A 228 -4.34 -30.55 15.28
N ARG A 229 -5.05 -30.43 16.41
CA ARG A 229 -6.33 -31.10 16.68
C ARG A 229 -7.30 -30.15 17.37
N ALA A 230 -8.58 -30.26 17.05
CA ALA A 230 -9.66 -29.50 17.69
C ALA A 230 -10.04 -30.00 19.10
N ASN A 231 -9.20 -30.85 19.71
CA ASN A 231 -9.52 -31.63 20.91
C ASN A 231 -8.68 -31.24 22.14
N ASP A 232 -7.83 -30.22 22.00
CA ASP A 232 -7.33 -29.47 23.15
C ASP A 232 -8.44 -28.48 23.52
N ALA A 233 -9.04 -28.63 24.71
CA ALA A 233 -10.25 -27.91 25.12
C ALA A 233 -9.99 -26.43 25.52
N SER A 234 -9.27 -25.69 24.68
CA SER A 234 -8.99 -24.26 24.82
C SER A 234 -9.64 -23.50 23.65
N PRO A 235 -10.40 -22.43 23.91
CA PRO A 235 -11.05 -21.67 22.85
C PRO A 235 -10.05 -20.94 21.96
N ILE A 236 -10.41 -20.77 20.68
CA ILE A 236 -9.64 -19.97 19.72
C ILE A 236 -10.13 -18.52 19.78
N LEU A 237 -9.20 -17.60 20.03
CA LEU A 237 -9.49 -16.17 20.12
C LEU A 237 -9.39 -15.50 18.73
N ILE A 238 -10.36 -14.65 18.39
CA ILE A 238 -10.41 -13.94 17.10
C ILE A 238 -10.56 -12.44 17.40
N ALA A 239 -9.51 -11.65 17.13
CA ALA A 239 -9.49 -10.21 17.39
C ALA A 239 -9.44 -9.37 16.11
N GLU A 240 -9.74 -8.08 16.24
CA GLU A 240 -9.46 -7.11 15.17
C GLU A 240 -7.95 -6.86 15.02
N GLY A 241 -7.28 -6.39 16.07
CA GLY A 241 -5.87 -6.00 16.04
C GLY A 241 -4.88 -7.10 16.38
N MET A 242 -3.67 -7.02 15.80
CA MET A 242 -2.52 -7.87 16.16
C MET A 242 -2.20 -7.79 17.66
N ALA A 243 -2.08 -6.56 18.18
CA ALA A 243 -1.80 -6.32 19.59
C ALA A 243 -2.92 -6.88 20.51
N THR A 244 -4.19 -6.73 20.12
CA THR A 244 -5.36 -7.28 20.81
C THR A 244 -5.29 -8.81 20.93
N ALA A 245 -4.99 -9.49 19.81
CA ALA A 245 -4.84 -10.95 19.78
C ALA A 245 -3.65 -11.42 20.61
N LEU A 246 -2.50 -10.75 20.51
CA LEU A 246 -1.28 -11.12 21.24
C LEU A 246 -1.42 -10.86 22.74
N SER A 247 -2.04 -9.74 23.16
CA SER A 247 -2.33 -9.45 24.56
C SER A 247 -3.23 -10.51 25.19
N ALA A 248 -4.31 -10.91 24.49
CA ALA A 248 -5.22 -11.92 24.98
C ALA A 248 -4.61 -13.33 24.99
N SER A 249 -3.80 -13.68 23.98
CA SER A 249 -3.03 -14.94 23.93
C SER A 249 -2.02 -15.03 25.07
N ARG A 250 -1.23 -13.96 25.31
CA ARG A 250 -0.28 -13.86 26.45
C ARG A 250 -0.98 -14.00 27.81
N ALA A 251 -2.17 -13.43 27.96
CA ALA A 251 -2.95 -13.48 29.19
C ALA A 251 -3.59 -14.86 29.48
N THR A 252 -3.99 -15.58 28.44
CA THR A 252 -4.78 -16.81 28.55
C THR A 252 -3.95 -18.09 28.40
N GLY A 253 -2.90 -18.06 27.59
CA GLY A 253 -2.22 -19.24 27.05
C GLY A 253 -2.92 -19.85 25.81
N TRP A 254 -4.01 -19.24 25.33
CA TRP A 254 -4.80 -19.74 24.21
C TRP A 254 -4.29 -19.23 22.86
N PHE A 255 -4.56 -20.01 21.80
CA PHE A 255 -4.23 -19.63 20.44
C PHE A 255 -5.14 -18.50 19.93
N ALA A 256 -4.57 -17.49 19.28
CA ALA A 256 -5.29 -16.32 18.81
C ALA A 256 -4.94 -15.92 17.37
N VAL A 257 -5.92 -15.32 16.68
CA VAL A 257 -5.77 -14.71 15.35
C VAL A 257 -6.24 -13.27 15.33
N ALA A 258 -5.66 -12.47 14.43
CA ALA A 258 -6.06 -11.10 14.18
C ALA A 258 -6.54 -10.92 12.73
N ALA A 259 -7.68 -10.25 12.56
CA ALA A 259 -8.26 -9.96 11.25
C ALA A 259 -7.66 -8.71 10.56
N LEU A 260 -6.91 -7.89 11.31
CA LEU A 260 -6.19 -6.70 10.84
C LEU A 260 -7.09 -5.64 10.18
N SER A 261 -8.39 -5.67 10.49
CA SER A 261 -9.43 -4.65 10.25
C SER A 261 -10.84 -5.17 10.59
N SER A 262 -11.70 -4.32 11.13
CA SER A 262 -13.11 -4.55 11.45
C SER A 262 -13.89 -5.14 10.27
N GLY A 263 -13.71 -4.55 9.08
CA GLY A 263 -14.33 -4.99 7.83
C GLY A 263 -13.91 -6.40 7.36
N ASN A 264 -12.87 -6.99 7.95
CA ASN A 264 -12.40 -8.35 7.66
C ASN A 264 -12.75 -9.36 8.77
N LEU A 265 -13.13 -8.89 9.96
CA LEU A 265 -13.33 -9.71 11.17
C LEU A 265 -14.32 -10.85 10.97
N ALA A 266 -15.48 -10.58 10.34
CA ALA A 266 -16.49 -11.60 10.07
C ALA A 266 -16.00 -12.68 9.09
N LEU A 267 -15.21 -12.32 8.07
CA LEU A 267 -14.66 -13.27 7.09
C LEU A 267 -13.62 -14.20 7.74
N VAL A 268 -12.82 -13.67 8.66
CA VAL A 268 -11.86 -14.47 9.42
C VAL A 268 -12.58 -15.38 10.41
N ALA A 269 -13.59 -14.88 11.14
CA ALA A 269 -14.36 -15.67 12.07
C ALA A 269 -15.11 -16.83 11.38
N GLN A 270 -15.78 -16.58 10.25
CA GLN A 270 -16.42 -17.61 9.43
C GLN A 270 -15.41 -18.68 8.99
N ARG A 271 -14.27 -18.28 8.44
CA ARG A 271 -13.23 -19.21 7.97
C ARG A 271 -12.65 -20.08 9.09
N TRP A 272 -12.53 -19.54 10.31
CA TRP A 272 -12.07 -20.31 11.46
C TRP A 272 -13.15 -21.26 12.00
N ARG A 273 -14.45 -20.91 11.94
CA ARG A 273 -15.56 -21.85 12.18
C ARG A 273 -15.65 -22.95 11.12
N GLU A 274 -15.44 -22.64 9.85
CA GLU A 274 -15.39 -23.64 8.76
C GLU A 274 -14.25 -24.65 8.96
N ARG A 275 -13.09 -24.17 9.45
CA ARG A 275 -11.92 -25.01 9.71
C ARG A 275 -12.00 -25.81 11.02
N TYR A 276 -12.69 -25.26 12.02
CA TYR A 276 -12.85 -25.84 13.36
C TYR A 276 -14.32 -25.80 13.76
N ALA A 277 -15.12 -26.68 13.15
CA ALA A 277 -16.58 -26.71 13.33
C ALA A 277 -16.99 -26.77 14.80
N ASP A 278 -16.33 -27.63 15.58
CA ASP A 278 -16.70 -27.98 16.97
C ASP A 278 -15.87 -27.24 18.05
N ALA A 279 -14.89 -26.41 17.67
CA ALA A 279 -14.06 -25.70 18.64
C ALA A 279 -14.79 -24.50 19.23
N GLU A 280 -14.55 -24.18 20.51
CA GLU A 280 -15.04 -22.93 21.08
C GLU A 280 -14.31 -21.74 20.45
N LEU A 281 -15.07 -20.73 20.02
CA LEU A 281 -14.56 -19.53 19.36
C LEU A 281 -14.99 -18.30 20.15
N ILE A 282 -14.05 -17.40 20.46
CA ILE A 282 -14.35 -16.14 21.15
C ILE A 282 -13.84 -14.98 20.32
N VAL A 283 -14.77 -14.18 19.79
CA VAL A 283 -14.49 -12.88 19.18
C VAL A 283 -14.18 -11.87 20.28
N LEU A 284 -13.05 -11.18 20.15
CA LEU A 284 -12.64 -10.09 21.01
C LEU A 284 -13.10 -8.76 20.38
N GLY A 285 -14.11 -8.15 20.99
CA GLY A 285 -14.70 -6.91 20.49
C GLY A 285 -13.90 -5.66 20.86
N GLU A 286 -13.98 -4.64 19.99
CA GLU A 286 -13.46 -3.30 20.21
C GLU A 286 -14.67 -2.35 20.44
N LEU A 287 -14.61 -1.53 21.50
CA LEU A 287 -15.71 -0.63 21.88
C LEU A 287 -15.82 0.59 20.94
N GLY A 288 -17.05 1.09 20.76
CA GLY A 288 -17.34 2.17 19.83
C GLY A 288 -17.31 1.73 18.36
N ARG A 289 -16.22 2.03 17.64
CA ARG A 289 -16.20 1.92 16.15
C ARG A 289 -16.25 0.48 15.62
N GLY A 290 -15.74 -0.49 16.37
CA GLY A 290 -15.70 -1.90 15.98
C GLY A 290 -16.93 -2.74 16.39
N GLU A 291 -17.84 -2.19 17.20
CA GLU A 291 -18.86 -3.01 17.86
C GLU A 291 -19.80 -3.74 16.91
N VAL A 292 -20.25 -3.07 15.86
CA VAL A 292 -21.20 -3.63 14.88
C VAL A 292 -20.56 -4.81 14.14
N GLN A 293 -19.27 -4.70 13.84
CA GLN A 293 -18.48 -5.69 13.12
C GLN A 293 -18.12 -6.86 14.02
N ALA A 294 -17.81 -6.62 15.30
CA ALA A 294 -17.57 -7.66 16.30
C ALA A 294 -18.85 -8.46 16.62
N ARG A 295 -19.98 -7.79 16.86
CA ARG A 295 -21.30 -8.43 17.05
C ARG A 295 -21.67 -9.27 15.83
N ARG A 296 -21.51 -8.71 14.63
CA ARG A 296 -21.75 -9.43 13.37
C ARG A 296 -20.81 -10.63 13.22
N ALA A 297 -19.51 -10.49 13.47
CA ALA A 297 -18.56 -11.60 13.32
C ALA A 297 -18.87 -12.77 14.26
N ALA A 298 -19.28 -12.47 15.50
CA ALA A 298 -19.75 -13.47 16.45
C ALA A 298 -21.00 -14.20 15.95
N GLN A 299 -22.01 -13.46 15.45
CA GLN A 299 -23.24 -14.03 14.87
C GLN A 299 -22.97 -14.87 13.61
N ASP A 300 -22.28 -14.28 12.62
CA ASP A 300 -21.99 -14.88 11.31
C ASP A 300 -21.14 -16.17 11.42
N ALA A 301 -20.37 -16.34 12.51
CA ALA A 301 -19.50 -17.50 12.77
C ALA A 301 -20.00 -18.43 13.89
N LYS A 302 -21.16 -18.16 14.50
CA LYS A 302 -21.64 -18.84 15.74
C LYS A 302 -20.54 -18.90 16.80
N ALA A 303 -19.93 -17.77 17.09
CA ALA A 303 -18.87 -17.60 18.07
C ALA A 303 -19.36 -16.74 19.24
N HIS A 304 -18.72 -16.89 20.39
CA HIS A 304 -18.98 -16.06 21.57
C HIS A 304 -18.31 -14.70 21.42
N LEU A 305 -18.77 -13.71 22.19
CA LEU A 305 -18.29 -12.33 22.08
C LEU A 305 -17.88 -11.82 23.46
N ALA A 306 -16.60 -11.50 23.61
CA ALA A 306 -16.05 -10.88 24.80
C ALA A 306 -15.77 -9.39 24.54
N TRP A 307 -16.17 -8.55 25.49
CA TRP A 307 -15.81 -7.12 25.52
C TRP A 307 -14.75 -6.86 26.59
N PRO A 308 -13.81 -5.93 26.38
CA PRO A 308 -12.92 -5.48 27.44
C PRO A 308 -13.72 -4.75 28.53
N ARG A 309 -13.11 -4.58 29.71
CA ARG A 309 -13.72 -3.86 30.85
C ARG A 309 -12.74 -2.81 31.36
N PHE A 310 -13.26 -1.62 31.63
CA PHE A 310 -12.51 -0.45 32.07
C PHE A 310 -13.27 0.26 33.20
N ALA A 311 -12.55 1.04 34.01
CA ALA A 311 -13.18 2.09 34.81
C ALA A 311 -13.62 3.24 33.90
N ALA A 312 -14.68 3.97 34.27
CA ALA A 312 -15.27 5.01 33.41
C ALA A 312 -14.32 6.19 33.11
N ASP A 313 -13.42 6.46 34.05
CA ASP A 313 -12.37 7.47 34.05
C ASP A 313 -11.05 6.98 33.44
N ALA A 314 -10.90 5.70 33.12
CA ALA A 314 -9.65 5.13 32.61
C ALA A 314 -9.19 5.79 31.28
N ARG A 315 -7.91 6.15 31.18
CA ARG A 315 -7.29 6.75 29.98
C ARG A 315 -5.89 6.18 29.74
N ILE A 316 -5.46 6.18 28.49
CA ILE A 316 -4.07 5.93 28.06
C ILE A 316 -3.69 7.06 27.11
N ASP A 317 -2.66 7.85 27.41
CA ASP A 317 -2.22 9.00 26.61
C ASP A 317 -3.42 9.92 26.22
N ASP A 318 -4.23 10.30 27.21
CA ASP A 318 -5.52 11.02 27.10
C ASP A 318 -6.64 10.35 26.26
N HIS A 319 -6.37 9.24 25.58
CA HIS A 319 -7.37 8.48 24.84
C HIS A 319 -8.23 7.59 25.75
N VAL A 320 -9.50 7.39 25.34
CA VAL A 320 -10.42 6.41 25.94
C VAL A 320 -10.00 5.02 25.47
N PRO A 321 -9.69 4.08 26.39
CA PRO A 321 -9.27 2.73 26.02
C PRO A 321 -10.47 1.94 25.46
N ASN A 322 -10.24 1.10 24.44
CA ASN A 322 -11.34 0.42 23.74
C ASN A 322 -11.14 -1.07 23.41
N ASP A 323 -9.94 -1.64 23.59
CA ASP A 323 -9.64 -3.04 23.26
C ASP A 323 -8.96 -3.83 24.40
N PHE A 324 -8.75 -5.14 24.20
CA PHE A 324 -8.07 -6.00 25.18
C PHE A 324 -6.56 -5.73 25.31
N SER A 325 -5.94 -4.99 24.38
CA SER A 325 -4.56 -4.55 24.51
C SER A 325 -4.45 -3.37 25.48
N ASP A 326 -5.37 -2.41 25.40
CA ASP A 326 -5.52 -1.33 26.37
C ASP A 326 -5.85 -1.88 27.77
N MET A 327 -6.73 -2.89 27.85
CA MET A 327 -7.04 -3.56 29.12
C MET A 327 -5.81 -4.25 29.71
N ALA A 328 -4.92 -4.80 28.89
CA ALA A 328 -3.66 -5.37 29.34
C ALA A 328 -2.63 -4.32 29.80
N VAL A 329 -2.64 -3.12 29.20
CA VAL A 329 -1.81 -1.99 29.65
C VAL A 329 -2.31 -1.44 30.99
N LEU A 330 -3.62 -1.26 31.16
CA LEU A 330 -4.23 -0.64 32.36
C LEU A 330 -4.40 -1.59 33.55
N SER A 331 -4.66 -2.89 33.31
CA SER A 331 -5.00 -3.85 34.36
C SER A 331 -4.12 -5.11 34.36
N GLY A 332 -3.15 -5.18 33.46
CA GLY A 332 -2.22 -6.30 33.34
C GLY A 332 -2.82 -7.56 32.70
N PHE A 333 -1.93 -8.43 32.22
CA PHE A 333 -2.30 -9.71 31.59
C PHE A 333 -3.07 -10.66 32.53
N GLY A 334 -2.88 -10.53 33.86
CA GLY A 334 -3.64 -11.29 34.86
C GLY A 334 -5.15 -11.03 34.76
N ALA A 335 -5.57 -9.77 34.89
CA ALA A 335 -6.98 -9.38 34.85
C ALA A 335 -7.65 -9.72 33.50
N VAL A 336 -6.93 -9.52 32.38
CA VAL A 336 -7.39 -9.95 31.04
C VAL A 336 -7.62 -11.46 30.99
N GLY A 337 -6.67 -12.24 31.53
CA GLY A 337 -6.73 -13.70 31.53
C GLY A 337 -7.79 -14.26 32.48
N GLU A 338 -8.07 -13.61 33.61
CA GLU A 338 -9.16 -13.98 34.52
C GLU A 338 -10.53 -13.70 33.90
N HIS A 339 -10.69 -12.52 33.29
CA HIS A 339 -11.92 -12.10 32.61
C HIS A 339 -12.26 -13.01 31.42
N LEU A 340 -11.29 -13.31 30.54
CA LEU A 340 -11.52 -14.23 29.42
C LEU A 340 -11.81 -15.67 29.86
N ARG A 341 -11.13 -16.19 30.89
CA ARG A 341 -11.46 -17.49 31.49
C ARG A 341 -12.80 -17.49 32.25
N ALA A 342 -13.33 -16.33 32.65
CA ALA A 342 -14.67 -16.22 33.20
C ALA A 342 -15.76 -16.25 32.11
N VAL A 343 -15.51 -15.65 30.94
CA VAL A 343 -16.39 -15.75 29.76
C VAL A 343 -16.48 -17.20 29.29
N ASP A 344 -15.34 -17.87 29.10
CA ASP A 344 -15.25 -19.29 28.71
C ASP A 344 -16.01 -20.23 29.66
N ARG A 345 -15.80 -20.11 30.99
CA ARG A 345 -16.57 -20.88 31.99
C ARG A 345 -18.06 -20.55 32.05
N PHE A 346 -18.49 -19.37 31.57
CA PHE A 346 -19.91 -19.04 31.45
C PHE A 346 -20.51 -19.73 30.21
N VAL A 347 -19.81 -19.68 29.08
CA VAL A 347 -20.15 -20.40 27.84
C VAL A 347 -20.32 -21.89 28.09
N ALA A 348 -19.32 -22.54 28.70
CA ALA A 348 -19.34 -23.97 28.97
C ALA A 348 -20.51 -24.41 29.88
N LYS A 349 -21.03 -23.52 30.75
CA LYS A 349 -22.24 -23.79 31.55
C LYS A 349 -23.51 -23.71 30.73
N VAL A 350 -23.64 -22.70 29.86
CA VAL A 350 -24.80 -22.54 28.97
C VAL A 350 -24.87 -23.69 27.97
N ASN A 351 -23.74 -24.10 27.39
CA ASN A 351 -23.66 -25.23 26.46
C ASN A 351 -23.83 -26.60 27.16
N GLY A 352 -23.68 -26.66 28.49
CA GLY A 352 -23.70 -27.90 29.29
C GLY A 352 -25.03 -28.28 29.94
N GLN A 353 -26.10 -27.47 29.80
CA GLN A 353 -27.42 -27.77 30.34
C GLN A 353 -28.45 -28.10 29.25
N PRO A 354 -28.88 -29.36 29.09
CA PRO A 354 -30.10 -29.66 28.33
C PRO A 354 -31.33 -29.21 29.13
N ASP A 355 -32.22 -28.45 28.47
CA ASP A 355 -33.51 -27.93 28.97
C ASP A 355 -33.51 -27.20 30.33
N VAL A 356 -33.31 -25.88 30.27
CA VAL A 356 -34.19 -24.93 30.99
C VAL A 356 -34.55 -23.78 30.05
N SER A 357 -35.84 -23.51 29.88
CA SER A 357 -36.34 -22.36 29.13
C SER A 357 -36.70 -21.21 30.05
N THR A 358 -35.88 -20.15 30.04
CA THR A 358 -36.18 -18.77 30.46
C THR A 358 -35.16 -17.87 29.76
N ALA A 359 -35.56 -16.89 28.95
CA ALA A 359 -36.15 -15.61 29.37
C ALA A 359 -35.29 -14.91 30.43
N PHE A 360 -34.54 -13.88 30.03
CA PHE A 360 -33.88 -12.95 30.95
C PHE A 360 -34.58 -11.60 30.90
N ASP A 361 -35.04 -11.14 32.06
CA ASP A 361 -35.67 -9.83 32.22
C ASP A 361 -34.72 -8.69 31.87
N VAL A 362 -35.27 -7.66 31.24
CA VAL A 362 -34.63 -6.35 31.16
C VAL A 362 -35.01 -5.57 32.40
N THR A 363 -34.15 -5.58 33.44
CA THR A 363 -34.30 -4.68 34.58
C THR A 363 -33.94 -3.25 34.16
N VAL A 364 -34.90 -2.56 33.55
CA VAL A 364 -34.88 -1.09 33.46
C VAL A 364 -35.05 -0.55 34.87
N VAL A 365 -34.22 0.42 35.26
CA VAL A 365 -34.48 1.29 36.41
C VAL A 365 -34.62 2.70 35.85
N GLU A 366 -35.87 3.13 35.68
CA GLU A 366 -36.19 4.53 35.39
C GLU A 366 -36.05 5.35 36.68
N VAL A 367 -35.50 6.56 36.57
CA VAL A 367 -35.85 7.67 37.47
C VAL A 367 -35.99 8.94 36.64
N ASP A 368 -37.26 9.33 36.52
CA ASP A 368 -37.82 10.65 36.20
C ASP A 368 -37.49 11.36 34.88
N GLN A 369 -38.53 12.05 34.42
CA GLN A 369 -38.66 12.71 33.12
C GLN A 369 -38.60 14.23 33.31
N CYS A 370 -38.30 14.97 32.24
CA CYS A 370 -38.72 16.36 32.12
C CYS A 370 -39.16 16.64 30.68
N GLU A 371 -40.18 17.47 30.54
CA GLU A 371 -41.13 17.47 29.44
C GLU A 371 -40.59 18.02 28.10
N GLU A 372 -40.98 17.30 27.03
CA GLU A 372 -41.56 17.78 25.76
C GLU A 372 -40.81 18.76 24.81
N GLY A 373 -41.11 18.60 23.51
CA GLY A 373 -40.56 19.45 22.44
C GLY A 373 -40.50 18.77 21.07
N GLY A 374 -41.58 18.11 20.64
CA GLY A 374 -41.59 17.31 19.40
C GLY A 374 -41.66 18.14 18.10
N ALA A 375 -40.80 17.81 17.13
CA ALA A 375 -40.94 18.26 15.73
C ALA A 375 -40.36 17.21 14.75
N MET A 376 -41.20 16.69 13.86
CA MET A 376 -40.77 15.83 12.73
C MET A 376 -40.28 16.67 11.54
N GLY A 377 -39.31 16.14 10.77
CA GLY A 377 -38.62 16.89 9.71
C GLY A 377 -38.18 16.09 8.48
N ASN A 378 -38.97 15.12 8.03
CA ASN A 378 -38.70 14.40 6.76
C ASN A 378 -39.08 15.27 5.54
N VAL A 379 -38.11 15.64 4.68
CA VAL A 379 -38.38 16.15 3.32
C VAL A 379 -37.35 15.61 2.32
N LYS A 380 -37.83 15.20 1.14
CA LYS A 380 -37.09 14.88 -0.09
C LYS A 380 -37.98 15.28 -1.28
N GLU A 381 -37.41 15.52 -2.47
CA GLU A 381 -38.08 15.96 -3.72
C GLU A 381 -38.42 17.49 -3.76
N LYS A 382 -38.40 18.24 -4.90
CA LYS A 382 -38.05 17.94 -6.31
C LYS A 382 -37.96 19.18 -7.25
N LEU A 383 -37.39 18.99 -8.46
CA LEU A 383 -37.61 19.69 -9.77
C LEU A 383 -37.25 21.21 -9.85
N LEU A 384 -36.50 21.72 -10.86
CA LEU A 384 -36.71 21.89 -12.33
C LEU A 384 -37.84 22.91 -12.69
N ALA A 385 -37.68 23.87 -13.63
CA ALA A 385 -36.53 24.34 -14.45
C ALA A 385 -36.79 25.75 -15.05
N ASP A 386 -35.77 26.36 -15.70
CA ASP A 386 -35.75 27.53 -16.62
C ASP A 386 -36.29 28.91 -16.08
N ASP A 387 -35.83 30.11 -16.47
CA ASP A 387 -35.11 30.60 -17.67
C ASP A 387 -34.30 31.91 -17.38
N GLU A 388 -33.40 32.30 -18.30
CA GLU A 388 -32.71 33.62 -18.50
C GLU A 388 -31.89 34.32 -17.38
N GLY A 389 -30.93 35.16 -17.80
CA GLY A 389 -30.36 36.25 -16.97
C GLY A 389 -28.93 36.12 -16.43
N THR A 390 -27.91 36.30 -17.27
CA THR A 390 -26.52 36.58 -16.81
C THR A 390 -26.30 38.09 -16.65
N PRO A 391 -25.84 38.64 -15.50
CA PRO A 391 -24.48 39.20 -15.47
C PRO A 391 -23.73 39.28 -14.11
N ARG A 392 -22.47 38.83 -14.13
CA ARG A 392 -21.25 39.52 -13.62
C ARG A 392 -21.17 40.07 -12.17
N ARG A 393 -20.09 39.60 -11.50
CA ARG A 393 -19.08 40.32 -10.68
C ARG A 393 -19.31 40.60 -9.17
N ARG A 394 -18.22 40.27 -8.45
CA ARG A 394 -17.56 40.97 -7.31
C ARG A 394 -18.12 40.82 -5.88
N ALA A 395 -17.29 40.13 -5.09
CA ALA A 395 -17.30 40.01 -3.65
C ALA A 395 -17.11 41.31 -2.84
N SER A 396 -17.70 41.28 -1.64
CA SER A 396 -17.31 41.93 -0.38
C SER A 396 -18.25 41.35 0.71
N LYS A 397 -18.02 41.33 2.03
CA LYS A 397 -16.92 41.54 2.99
C LYS A 397 -17.62 41.58 4.37
N ARG A 398 -17.04 40.94 5.41
CA ARG A 398 -17.02 41.38 6.83
C ARG A 398 -18.32 41.60 7.65
N GLY A 399 -18.32 40.96 8.82
CA GLY A 399 -18.67 41.47 10.15
C GLY A 399 -18.01 40.51 11.16
N VAL A 400 -16.98 40.81 11.98
CA VAL A 400 -16.63 41.97 12.85
C VAL A 400 -17.56 42.03 14.07
N SER A 401 -17.09 41.68 15.27
CA SER A 401 -16.67 42.62 16.34
C SER A 401 -16.22 41.88 17.63
N LYS A 402 -15.52 42.46 18.65
CA LYS A 402 -14.56 43.61 18.75
C LYS A 402 -14.10 43.82 20.22
N GLN A 403 -12.78 43.79 20.47
CA GLN A 403 -12.06 44.45 21.61
C GLN A 403 -12.34 43.92 23.05
N ALA A 404 -11.55 44.24 24.09
CA ALA A 404 -10.58 45.34 24.29
C ALA A 404 -9.30 44.92 25.07
N GLU A 405 -8.68 45.79 25.88
CA GLU A 405 -7.43 46.57 25.62
C GLU A 405 -6.64 46.69 26.96
N LEU A 406 -5.45 47.29 27.13
CA LEU A 406 -4.56 48.11 26.27
C LEU A 406 -3.13 47.46 26.26
N ASP A 407 -1.92 48.01 26.48
CA ASP A 407 -1.33 49.35 26.73
C ASP A 407 0.13 49.43 26.18
N ALA A 408 0.90 50.51 26.44
CA ALA A 408 2.11 50.90 25.67
C ALA A 408 3.24 51.57 26.54
N PRO A 409 4.20 52.42 26.04
CA PRO A 409 4.61 52.89 24.68
C PRO A 409 6.04 52.40 24.27
N ASP A 410 6.83 52.86 23.28
CA ASP A 410 6.82 53.89 22.19
C ASP A 410 7.70 53.33 21.01
N ALA A 411 7.93 53.82 19.77
CA ALA A 411 7.94 55.12 19.05
C ALA A 411 9.19 56.04 19.32
N LEU A 412 9.63 57.00 18.47
CA LEU A 412 9.11 57.67 17.25
C LEU A 412 10.18 57.94 16.15
N ALA A 413 9.73 58.01 14.87
CA ALA A 413 10.16 58.87 13.72
C ALA A 413 11.65 58.91 13.22
N LYS A 414 12.02 59.17 11.93
CA LYS A 414 11.48 59.90 10.73
C LYS A 414 11.56 61.46 10.80
N ASP A 415 11.76 62.25 9.73
CA ASP A 415 11.87 62.00 8.27
C ASP A 415 12.89 62.97 7.56
N SER A 416 12.80 63.15 6.24
CA SER A 416 13.78 63.69 5.27
C SER A 416 13.71 65.20 4.92
N GLY A 417 14.73 65.76 4.22
CA GLY A 417 14.74 67.18 3.79
C GLY A 417 15.90 67.71 2.91
N SER A 418 15.95 67.34 1.62
CA SER A 418 16.47 68.10 0.43
C SER A 418 17.82 68.89 0.38
N ALA A 419 18.46 68.80 -0.81
CA ALA A 419 19.19 69.84 -1.58
C ALA A 419 20.75 69.83 -1.70
N GLN A 420 21.17 69.73 -2.97
CA GLN A 420 22.44 70.01 -3.66
C GLN A 420 23.63 70.69 -2.93
N ALA A 421 24.83 70.08 -3.06
CA ALA A 421 26.06 70.73 -3.58
C ALA A 421 27.18 69.71 -3.85
N SER A 422 28.09 70.04 -4.78
CA SER A 422 29.43 69.46 -4.97
C SER A 422 30.40 70.64 -5.14
N PRO A 423 31.69 70.56 -4.74
CA PRO A 423 32.68 69.89 -5.62
C PRO A 423 33.94 69.28 -4.96
N SER A 424 34.65 68.48 -5.78
CA SER A 424 36.12 68.41 -5.98
C SER A 424 37.12 68.09 -4.85
N VAL A 425 38.02 67.12 -5.19
CA VAL A 425 39.47 67.09 -4.88
C VAL A 425 39.82 66.75 -3.40
N ASP A 426 40.83 65.92 -3.08
CA ASP A 426 42.07 65.56 -3.81
C ASP A 426 42.45 64.05 -3.82
N ARG A 427 43.60 63.74 -4.43
CA ARG A 427 44.32 62.46 -4.59
C ARG A 427 45.74 62.63 -3.93
N PRO A 428 46.82 61.83 -4.18
CA PRO A 428 47.01 60.55 -4.88
C PRO A 428 47.89 59.49 -4.10
N SER A 429 48.23 58.38 -4.80
CA SER A 429 49.47 57.57 -4.66
C SER A 429 49.64 56.67 -3.41
N THR A 430 50.40 55.56 -3.44
CA THR A 430 51.34 54.95 -4.44
C THR A 430 50.88 53.56 -4.91
N MET A 431 51.11 53.08 -6.15
CA MET A 431 52.36 52.58 -6.80
C MET A 431 53.00 51.39 -6.05
N SER A 432 53.60 50.35 -6.67
CA SER A 432 53.94 50.03 -8.08
C SER A 432 54.37 48.54 -8.19
N THR A 433 54.47 47.82 -9.34
CA THR A 433 53.88 47.83 -10.70
C THR A 433 54.32 46.53 -11.41
N ALA A 434 53.50 45.91 -12.27
CA ALA A 434 53.94 44.87 -13.23
C ALA A 434 53.01 44.79 -14.46
N GLU A 435 53.59 44.83 -15.66
CA GLU A 435 52.92 44.65 -16.96
C GLU A 435 53.35 43.32 -17.60
N VAL A 436 52.48 42.69 -18.40
CA VAL A 436 52.75 42.26 -19.79
C VAL A 436 51.39 42.17 -20.52
N THR A 437 51.33 42.59 -21.78
CA THR A 437 50.14 42.54 -22.64
C THR A 437 50.17 41.37 -23.63
N ALA A 438 49.00 40.78 -23.92
CA ALA A 438 48.75 39.90 -25.07
C ALA A 438 47.27 39.99 -25.49
N GLU A 439 46.97 39.68 -26.75
CA GLU A 439 45.76 40.11 -27.47
C GLU A 439 44.43 39.45 -27.06
N VAL A 440 43.32 40.11 -27.43
CA VAL A 440 41.94 39.66 -27.21
C VAL A 440 41.37 38.97 -28.45
N ALA A 441 40.92 37.73 -28.27
CA ALA A 441 39.99 37.02 -29.18
C ALA A 441 38.70 36.70 -28.40
N PRO A 442 37.53 36.53 -29.07
CA PRO A 442 36.24 36.65 -28.40
C PRO A 442 35.96 35.54 -27.38
N VAL A 443 35.43 35.94 -26.23
CA VAL A 443 35.01 35.03 -25.15
C VAL A 443 33.78 34.24 -25.59
N THR A 444 33.98 32.96 -25.90
CA THR A 444 32.89 31.97 -25.89
C THR A 444 32.73 31.48 -24.45
N GLU A 445 31.62 31.82 -23.76
CA GLU A 445 31.38 31.28 -22.42
C GLU A 445 31.33 29.73 -22.47
N PRO A 446 32.17 29.01 -21.71
CA PRO A 446 31.97 27.58 -21.53
C PRO A 446 30.69 27.37 -20.71
N PRO A 447 29.86 26.34 -21.01
CA PRO A 447 28.60 26.13 -20.33
C PRO A 447 28.81 25.94 -18.81
N ARG A 448 28.08 26.71 -18.00
CA ARG A 448 28.18 26.73 -16.52
C ARG A 448 27.69 25.43 -15.85
N PHE A 449 28.44 24.35 -16.03
CA PHE A 449 28.32 23.11 -15.25
C PHE A 449 29.71 22.59 -14.86
N ALA A 450 30.44 23.40 -14.09
CA ALA A 450 31.61 22.92 -13.36
C ALA A 450 31.17 21.80 -12.40
N SER A 451 31.86 20.67 -12.43
CA SER A 451 31.57 19.57 -11.50
C SER A 451 31.93 20.00 -10.07
N THR A 452 31.03 19.77 -9.11
CA THR A 452 31.25 20.07 -7.69
C THR A 452 32.16 19.05 -6.98
N ARG A 453 33.14 18.51 -7.72
CA ARG A 453 34.11 17.50 -7.24
C ARG A 453 35.53 18.00 -7.42
N PRO A 454 36.44 17.72 -6.46
CA PRO A 454 37.86 17.99 -6.65
C PRO A 454 38.44 17.26 -7.88
N PRO A 455 39.53 17.76 -8.49
CA PRO A 455 40.19 17.08 -9.59
C PRO A 455 40.76 15.72 -9.17
N VAL A 456 40.81 14.78 -10.12
CA VAL A 456 41.39 13.45 -9.90
C VAL A 456 42.91 13.57 -9.77
N GLY A 457 43.44 13.14 -8.64
CA GLY A 457 44.87 13.19 -8.31
C GLY A 457 45.63 11.91 -8.66
N ASP A 458 46.68 11.64 -7.89
CA ASP A 458 47.60 10.54 -8.13
C ASP A 458 47.11 9.18 -7.63
N PRO A 459 47.72 8.05 -8.10
CA PRO A 459 47.37 6.72 -7.62
C PRO A 459 47.68 6.58 -6.13
N LEU A 460 46.72 6.04 -5.36
CA LEU A 460 46.82 5.95 -3.89
C LEU A 460 47.86 4.93 -3.41
N PHE A 461 48.30 4.03 -4.29
CA PHE A 461 49.38 3.05 -4.13
C PHE A 461 49.71 2.42 -5.50
N GLY A 462 50.84 1.72 -5.61
CA GLY A 462 51.27 1.04 -6.84
C GLY A 462 50.63 -0.35 -7.02
N VAL A 463 50.53 -0.82 -8.26
CA VAL A 463 50.12 -2.21 -8.57
C VAL A 463 51.16 -3.23 -8.07
N SER A 464 52.41 -2.80 -7.89
CA SER A 464 53.49 -3.50 -7.18
C SER A 464 53.15 -3.85 -5.73
N ASP A 465 52.32 -3.04 -5.09
CA ASP A 465 52.09 -3.05 -3.64
C ASP A 465 50.91 -3.99 -3.28
N VAL A 466 50.26 -4.55 -4.30
CA VAL A 466 49.24 -5.60 -4.18
C VAL A 466 49.94 -6.97 -4.15
N PRO A 467 49.73 -7.80 -3.10
CA PRO A 467 50.37 -9.10 -2.98
C PRO A 467 50.20 -9.98 -4.22
N ASN A 468 51.24 -10.76 -4.56
CA ASN A 468 51.27 -11.59 -5.75
C ASN A 468 50.09 -12.58 -5.81
N GLU A 469 49.69 -13.12 -4.65
CA GLU A 469 48.54 -14.02 -4.49
C GLU A 469 47.22 -13.32 -4.89
N VAL A 470 46.99 -12.11 -4.40
CA VAL A 470 45.79 -11.30 -4.72
C VAL A 470 45.75 -10.95 -6.22
N ARG A 471 46.93 -10.69 -6.82
CA ARG A 471 47.04 -10.46 -8.28
C ARG A 471 46.80 -11.73 -9.09
N ALA A 472 47.33 -12.89 -8.67
CA ALA A 472 47.08 -14.18 -9.30
C ALA A 472 45.61 -14.61 -9.21
N VAL A 473 44.95 -14.38 -8.07
CA VAL A 473 43.51 -14.61 -7.89
C VAL A 473 42.68 -13.73 -8.85
N ALA A 474 43.09 -12.47 -9.08
CA ALA A 474 42.44 -11.62 -10.08
C ALA A 474 42.56 -12.19 -11.50
N GLU A 475 43.75 -12.64 -11.92
CA GLU A 475 43.94 -13.26 -13.24
C GLU A 475 43.19 -14.57 -13.40
N HIS A 476 43.09 -15.38 -12.34
CA HIS A 476 42.30 -16.61 -12.33
C HIS A 476 40.79 -16.34 -12.42
N ARG A 477 40.28 -15.27 -11.79
CA ARG A 477 38.85 -14.90 -11.83
C ARG A 477 38.43 -14.19 -13.12
N PHE A 478 39.24 -13.24 -13.60
CA PHE A 478 38.87 -12.34 -14.72
C PHE A 478 39.61 -12.63 -16.04
N GLY A 479 40.52 -13.61 -16.03
CA GLY A 479 41.24 -14.10 -17.20
C GLY A 479 42.53 -13.32 -17.52
N SER A 480 43.60 -14.06 -17.82
CA SER A 480 44.89 -13.50 -18.26
C SER A 480 44.95 -13.36 -19.80
N PRO A 481 45.62 -12.34 -20.37
CA PRO A 481 46.26 -11.21 -19.70
C PRO A 481 45.22 -10.21 -19.15
N LEU A 482 45.47 -9.73 -17.94
CA LEU A 482 44.58 -8.82 -17.20
C LEU A 482 45.23 -7.45 -17.01
N ARG A 483 44.53 -6.37 -17.35
CA ARG A 483 45.00 -5.01 -17.06
C ARG A 483 44.71 -4.68 -15.59
N MET A 484 45.76 -4.54 -14.80
CA MET A 484 45.68 -4.19 -13.38
C MET A 484 45.87 -2.69 -13.16
N GLY A 485 45.13 -2.13 -12.20
CA GLY A 485 45.24 -0.73 -11.78
C GLY A 485 44.87 -0.52 -10.31
N THR A 486 45.16 0.68 -9.81
CA THR A 486 44.86 1.13 -8.45
C THR A 486 44.00 2.40 -8.48
N PRO A 487 43.21 2.68 -7.43
CA PRO A 487 42.40 3.88 -7.33
C PRO A 487 43.27 5.13 -7.26
N ARG A 488 42.74 6.26 -7.75
CA ARG A 488 43.33 7.59 -7.64
C ARG A 488 42.65 8.42 -6.56
N GLU A 489 43.34 9.40 -6.03
CA GLU A 489 42.74 10.43 -5.18
C GLU A 489 41.59 11.13 -5.92
N ASN A 490 40.44 11.30 -5.25
CA ASN A 490 39.17 11.78 -5.85
C ASN A 490 38.68 10.94 -7.06
N GLY A 491 39.23 9.75 -7.27
CA GLY A 491 39.00 8.89 -8.42
C GLY A 491 37.64 8.19 -8.44
N GLY A 492 37.25 7.78 -9.65
CA GLY A 492 35.98 7.09 -9.92
C GLY A 492 34.85 8.05 -10.32
N PRO A 493 33.57 7.65 -10.19
CA PRO A 493 33.10 6.40 -9.61
C PRO A 493 33.46 5.18 -10.49
N TYR A 494 34.24 4.27 -9.91
CA TYR A 494 34.48 2.94 -10.44
C TYR A 494 33.20 2.10 -10.30
N ARG A 495 32.88 1.25 -11.28
CA ARG A 495 31.61 0.53 -11.40
C ARG A 495 31.81 -0.82 -12.07
N GLY A 496 31.16 -1.86 -11.55
CA GLY A 496 31.17 -3.20 -12.13
C GLY A 496 31.08 -4.31 -11.07
N GLU A 497 31.29 -5.55 -11.51
CA GLU A 497 31.33 -6.73 -10.64
C GLU A 497 32.53 -6.65 -9.69
N VAL A 498 32.36 -7.09 -8.44
CA VAL A 498 33.45 -7.23 -7.48
C VAL A 498 33.71 -8.68 -7.08
N PHE A 499 35.00 -8.98 -6.88
CA PHE A 499 35.49 -10.17 -6.19
C PHE A 499 36.13 -9.76 -4.87
N ASN A 500 35.88 -10.53 -3.82
CA ASN A 500 36.19 -10.18 -2.45
C ASN A 500 37.31 -11.04 -1.86
N THR A 501 38.31 -10.38 -1.28
CA THR A 501 39.43 -11.01 -0.56
C THR A 501 39.53 -10.45 0.86
N GLU A 502 40.41 -10.99 1.69
CA GLU A 502 40.55 -10.57 3.09
C GLU A 502 40.90 -9.08 3.26
N HIS A 503 41.73 -8.52 2.37
CA HIS A 503 42.23 -7.14 2.50
C HIS A 503 41.91 -6.23 1.30
N TYR A 504 41.53 -6.81 0.16
CA TYR A 504 41.21 -6.08 -1.07
C TYR A 504 39.82 -6.44 -1.60
N LEU A 505 39.13 -5.44 -2.15
CA LEU A 505 38.02 -5.62 -3.07
C LEU A 505 38.55 -5.42 -4.50
N ILE A 506 38.39 -6.41 -5.36
CA ILE A 506 38.86 -6.40 -6.75
C ILE A 506 37.65 -6.09 -7.63
N GLN A 507 37.60 -4.93 -8.26
CA GLN A 507 36.48 -4.53 -9.13
C GLN A 507 36.88 -4.64 -10.61
N GLU A 508 36.11 -5.38 -11.42
CA GLU A 508 36.20 -5.23 -12.89
C GLU A 508 35.54 -3.91 -13.28
N VAL A 509 36.30 -3.02 -13.95
CA VAL A 509 35.82 -1.69 -14.39
C VAL A 509 35.64 -1.58 -15.90
N ALA A 510 36.22 -2.53 -16.65
CA ALA A 510 36.02 -2.77 -18.07
C ALA A 510 36.52 -4.19 -18.39
N THR A 511 36.12 -4.76 -19.52
CA THR A 511 36.51 -6.12 -19.94
C THR A 511 38.01 -6.38 -19.78
N ARG A 512 38.39 -7.35 -18.93
CA ARG A 512 39.78 -7.67 -18.57
C ARG A 512 40.58 -6.48 -17.98
N SER A 513 39.92 -5.57 -17.26
CA SER A 513 40.54 -4.46 -16.57
C SER A 513 40.01 -4.34 -15.14
N VAL A 514 40.87 -4.58 -14.15
CA VAL A 514 40.51 -4.55 -12.72
C VAL A 514 41.16 -3.39 -11.98
N VAL A 515 40.46 -2.90 -10.95
CA VAL A 515 40.99 -1.97 -9.94
C VAL A 515 41.01 -2.66 -8.59
N PHE A 516 42.17 -2.64 -7.92
CA PHE A 516 42.33 -3.16 -6.57
C PHE A 516 42.03 -2.05 -5.56
N HIS A 517 41.04 -2.23 -4.71
CA HIS A 517 40.67 -1.29 -3.65
C HIS A 517 41.00 -1.90 -2.28
N ARG A 518 41.84 -1.24 -1.47
CA ARG A 518 42.10 -1.70 -0.09
C ARG A 518 40.87 -1.50 0.79
N LYS A 519 40.54 -2.49 1.61
CA LYS A 519 39.39 -2.46 2.53
C LYS A 519 39.57 -1.54 3.73
N ASP A 520 40.80 -1.36 4.21
CA ASP A 520 41.14 -0.51 5.36
C ASP A 520 40.77 0.97 5.16
N ARG A 521 40.47 1.39 3.93
CA ARG A 521 40.04 2.74 3.55
C ARG A 521 38.63 2.78 2.96
N MET A 522 37.80 1.76 3.20
CA MET A 522 36.42 1.70 2.74
C MET A 522 35.42 2.16 3.80
N MET A 523 34.49 3.02 3.37
CA MET A 523 33.21 3.24 4.04
C MET A 523 32.11 2.68 3.15
N PHE A 524 31.56 1.54 3.54
CA PHE A 524 30.33 1.01 2.95
C PHE A 524 29.16 1.91 3.37
N VAL A 525 28.37 2.40 2.42
CA VAL A 525 27.27 3.37 2.72
C VAL A 525 26.03 2.73 3.35
N SER A 526 26.10 1.44 3.67
CA SER A 526 25.06 0.72 4.40
C SER A 526 25.67 -0.45 5.18
N GLU A 527 25.13 -0.70 6.37
CA GLU A 527 25.49 -1.86 7.19
C GLU A 527 25.24 -3.19 6.45
N ARG A 528 24.30 -3.23 5.49
CA ARG A 528 24.12 -4.38 4.58
C ARG A 528 25.37 -4.68 3.74
N LEU A 529 25.98 -3.66 3.13
CA LEU A 529 27.17 -3.88 2.29
C LEU A 529 28.39 -4.25 3.13
N LYS A 530 28.52 -3.64 4.30
CA LYS A 530 29.53 -3.98 5.31
C LYS A 530 29.38 -5.42 5.80
N TRP A 531 28.17 -5.85 6.17
CA TRP A 531 27.88 -7.24 6.54
C TRP A 531 28.14 -8.22 5.39
N MET A 532 27.79 -7.85 4.15
CA MET A 532 28.13 -8.66 2.97
C MET A 532 29.65 -8.74 2.72
N ASP A 533 30.43 -7.76 3.16
CA ASP A 533 31.89 -7.82 3.13
C ASP A 533 32.44 -8.79 4.20
N GLU A 534 32.02 -8.57 5.44
CA GLU A 534 32.37 -9.38 6.63
C GLU A 534 32.05 -10.87 6.44
N ASN A 535 30.99 -11.20 5.69
CA ASN A 535 30.53 -12.56 5.43
C ASN A 535 30.96 -13.10 4.04
N ALA A 536 31.91 -12.45 3.36
CA ALA A 536 32.41 -12.80 2.03
C ALA A 536 31.35 -12.90 0.90
N ARG A 537 30.17 -12.28 1.09
CA ARG A 537 29.01 -12.33 0.18
C ARG A 537 28.98 -11.24 -0.89
N LEU A 538 29.99 -10.35 -0.94
CA LEU A 538 30.16 -9.40 -2.06
C LEU A 538 30.58 -10.06 -3.38
N ASN A 539 31.07 -11.30 -3.36
CA ASN A 539 31.51 -12.02 -4.57
C ASN A 539 30.41 -12.07 -5.65
N GLY A 540 30.68 -11.53 -6.84
CA GLY A 540 29.72 -11.46 -7.94
C GLY A 540 28.67 -10.36 -7.81
N SER A 541 28.76 -9.49 -6.78
CA SER A 541 27.88 -8.33 -6.63
C SER A 541 28.33 -7.17 -7.52
N GLU A 542 27.38 -6.35 -7.97
CA GLU A 542 27.68 -5.11 -8.70
C GLU A 542 27.70 -3.92 -7.73
N LEU A 543 28.80 -3.17 -7.73
CA LEU A 543 29.01 -2.04 -6.81
C LEU A 543 29.52 -0.80 -7.55
N GLN A 544 29.44 0.33 -6.86
CA GLN A 544 30.06 1.59 -7.27
C GLN A 544 31.00 2.10 -6.16
N VAL A 545 32.28 2.26 -6.46
CA VAL A 545 33.28 2.81 -5.53
C VAL A 545 33.69 4.21 -5.99
N GLY A 546 33.50 5.23 -5.16
CA GLY A 546 33.97 6.60 -5.42
C GLY A 546 34.92 7.07 -4.32
N TYR A 547 35.96 7.81 -4.68
CA TYR A 547 36.92 8.35 -3.72
C TYR A 547 36.66 9.83 -3.42
N ASP A 548 36.95 10.19 -2.17
CA ASP A 548 36.83 11.54 -1.62
C ASP A 548 38.12 11.80 -0.83
N GLY A 549 39.03 12.57 -1.43
CA GLY A 549 40.46 12.47 -1.14
C GLY A 549 40.94 11.02 -1.30
N VAL A 550 41.52 10.47 -0.24
CA VAL A 550 42.03 9.08 -0.17
C VAL A 550 41.00 8.05 0.30
N GLN A 551 39.81 8.48 0.74
CA GLN A 551 38.80 7.62 1.37
C GLN A 551 37.82 7.06 0.34
N ALA A 552 37.59 5.74 0.33
CA ALA A 552 36.62 5.10 -0.55
C ALA A 552 35.22 5.10 0.06
N LYS A 553 34.20 5.45 -0.73
CA LYS A 553 32.78 5.33 -0.41
C LYS A 553 32.14 4.31 -1.35
N VAL A 554 31.59 3.22 -0.79
CA VAL A 554 31.12 2.05 -1.54
C VAL A 554 29.59 1.97 -1.52
N TYR A 555 28.98 2.07 -2.71
CA TYR A 555 27.54 2.11 -2.95
C TYR A 555 27.07 0.84 -3.68
N PRO A 556 25.81 0.40 -3.50
CA PRO A 556 25.23 -0.63 -4.35
C PRO A 556 25.00 -0.08 -5.76
N TRP A 557 25.16 -0.92 -6.78
CA TRP A 557 24.99 -0.52 -8.18
C TRP A 557 24.33 -1.64 -8.99
N ASP A 558 23.84 -1.31 -10.18
CA ASP A 558 23.18 -2.28 -11.07
C ASP A 558 23.41 -1.85 -12.52
N ARG A 559 24.16 -2.67 -13.27
CA ARG A 559 24.59 -2.39 -14.65
C ARG A 559 23.41 -2.26 -15.61
N ALA A 560 22.35 -3.04 -15.40
CA ALA A 560 21.16 -2.98 -16.25
C ALA A 560 20.34 -1.70 -15.97
N ARG A 561 20.27 -1.28 -14.71
CA ARG A 561 19.60 -0.04 -14.31
C ARG A 561 20.35 1.20 -14.83
N ASP A 562 21.65 1.27 -14.58
CA ASP A 562 22.51 2.41 -14.94
C ASP A 562 22.59 2.58 -16.47
N LEU A 563 22.68 1.47 -17.23
CA LEU A 563 22.61 1.49 -18.69
C LEU A 563 21.26 2.06 -19.18
N LEU A 564 20.13 1.58 -18.62
CA LEU A 564 18.79 2.04 -18.98
C LEU A 564 18.60 3.54 -18.65
N GLU A 565 19.04 3.98 -17.47
CA GLU A 565 19.03 5.39 -17.04
C GLU A 565 19.86 6.28 -17.97
N ARG A 566 21.06 5.84 -18.40
CA ARG A 566 21.87 6.57 -19.39
C ARG A 566 21.24 6.62 -20.77
N THR A 567 20.70 5.51 -21.27
CA THR A 567 20.05 5.46 -22.59
C THR A 567 18.84 6.39 -22.63
N VAL A 568 17.98 6.36 -21.61
CA VAL A 568 16.82 7.26 -21.53
C VAL A 568 17.24 8.72 -21.33
N GLY A 569 18.27 8.99 -20.51
CA GLY A 569 18.85 10.33 -20.38
C GLY A 569 19.38 10.89 -21.71
N SER A 570 20.04 10.05 -22.52
CA SER A 570 20.50 10.42 -23.87
C SER A 570 19.33 10.71 -24.82
N LEU A 571 18.30 9.84 -24.84
CA LEU A 571 17.10 10.05 -25.66
C LEU A 571 16.35 11.33 -25.26
N LYS A 572 16.24 11.64 -23.97
CA LYS A 572 15.69 12.92 -23.49
C LYS A 572 16.54 14.13 -23.90
N LYS A 573 17.86 14.01 -23.84
CA LYS A 573 18.76 15.08 -24.31
C LYS A 573 18.54 15.35 -25.80
N SER A 574 18.54 14.32 -26.65
CA SER A 574 18.28 14.47 -28.09
C SER A 574 16.84 14.95 -28.38
N ALA A 575 15.85 14.57 -27.57
CA ALA A 575 14.48 15.08 -27.69
C ALA A 575 14.41 16.61 -27.47
N ARG A 576 15.17 17.13 -26.49
CA ARG A 576 15.28 18.58 -26.24
C ARG A 576 16.07 19.30 -27.34
N GLU A 577 17.20 18.74 -27.76
CA GLU A 577 18.03 19.31 -28.84
C GLU A 577 17.31 19.38 -30.19
N LEU A 578 16.30 18.53 -30.41
CA LEU A 578 15.43 18.50 -31.58
C LEU A 578 14.04 19.15 -31.36
N ASN A 579 13.83 19.86 -30.24
CA ASN A 579 12.59 20.56 -29.88
C ASN A 579 11.30 19.69 -29.92
N TYR A 580 11.38 18.40 -29.57
CA TYR A 580 10.19 17.56 -29.41
C TYR A 580 9.37 17.97 -28.18
N SER A 581 8.04 17.74 -28.24
CA SER A 581 7.12 18.13 -27.17
C SER A 581 7.46 17.47 -25.82
N PRO A 582 7.22 18.13 -24.66
CA PRO A 582 7.47 17.57 -23.33
C PRO A 582 6.78 16.21 -23.06
N ASN A 583 5.68 15.91 -23.74
CA ASN A 583 5.00 14.62 -23.69
C ASN A 583 5.90 13.45 -24.10
N LEU A 584 6.91 13.67 -24.96
CA LEU A 584 7.88 12.64 -25.34
C LEU A 584 8.80 12.28 -24.16
N GLU A 585 9.21 13.25 -23.34
CA GLU A 585 9.99 12.97 -22.13
C GLU A 585 9.18 12.16 -21.11
N GLY A 586 7.91 12.52 -20.89
CA GLY A 586 7.01 11.76 -20.01
C GLY A 586 6.72 10.35 -20.54
N MET A 587 6.63 10.17 -21.87
CA MET A 587 6.51 8.84 -22.47
C MET A 587 7.81 8.03 -22.31
N LEU A 588 8.99 8.67 -22.43
CA LEU A 588 10.27 8.03 -22.17
C LEU A 588 10.40 7.58 -20.70
N ASP A 589 9.93 8.37 -19.71
CA ASP A 589 9.86 7.94 -18.30
C ASP A 589 8.91 6.74 -18.10
N GLN A 590 7.73 6.75 -18.73
CA GLN A 590 6.79 5.63 -18.64
C GLN A 590 7.35 4.36 -19.28
N LEU A 591 8.07 4.48 -20.40
CA LEU A 591 8.77 3.36 -21.04
C LEU A 591 9.95 2.87 -20.19
N GLN A 592 10.70 3.77 -19.54
CA GLN A 592 11.76 3.42 -18.59
C GLN A 592 11.20 2.62 -17.42
N ALA A 593 10.13 3.10 -16.78
CA ALA A 593 9.50 2.43 -15.65
C ALA A 593 8.93 1.05 -16.04
N ARG A 594 8.28 0.94 -17.20
CA ARG A 594 7.77 -0.34 -17.74
C ARG A 594 8.88 -1.31 -18.12
N SER A 595 9.99 -0.82 -18.69
CA SER A 595 11.17 -1.63 -19.00
C SER A 595 11.82 -2.16 -17.71
N TRP A 596 11.97 -1.30 -16.69
CA TRP A 596 12.51 -1.71 -15.39
C TRP A 596 11.60 -2.70 -14.64
N ALA A 597 10.27 -2.57 -14.76
CA ALA A 597 9.33 -3.57 -14.25
C ALA A 597 9.59 -4.96 -14.90
N ARG A 598 9.68 -5.02 -16.23
CA ARG A 598 9.98 -6.26 -16.97
C ARG A 598 11.33 -6.86 -16.61
N ILE A 599 12.37 -6.05 -16.39
CA ILE A 599 13.69 -6.53 -15.98
C ILE A 599 13.63 -7.15 -14.57
N ARG A 600 12.87 -6.57 -13.63
CA ARG A 600 12.63 -7.15 -12.31
C ARG A 600 11.83 -8.46 -12.39
N GLU A 601 10.77 -8.49 -13.20
CA GLU A 601 9.97 -9.70 -13.45
C GLU A 601 10.80 -10.85 -14.06
N ALA A 602 11.63 -10.55 -15.06
CA ALA A 602 12.51 -11.52 -15.71
C ALA A 602 13.58 -12.07 -14.75
N ARG A 603 14.19 -11.22 -13.90
CA ARG A 603 15.13 -11.67 -12.86
C ARG A 603 14.45 -12.53 -11.80
N ALA A 604 13.23 -12.20 -11.39
CA ALA A 604 12.46 -13.02 -10.45
C ALA A 604 12.13 -14.41 -11.05
N ALA A 605 11.71 -14.47 -12.32
CA ALA A 605 11.46 -15.72 -13.03
C ALA A 605 12.73 -16.57 -13.20
N ALA A 606 13.89 -15.94 -13.45
CA ALA A 606 15.17 -16.63 -13.51
C ALA A 606 15.60 -17.21 -12.14
N LEU A 607 15.31 -16.49 -11.05
CA LEU A 607 15.61 -16.95 -9.69
C LEU A 607 14.76 -18.18 -9.29
N GLU A 608 13.45 -18.16 -9.59
CA GLU A 608 12.58 -19.33 -9.38
C GLU A 608 13.04 -20.52 -10.22
N LYS A 609 13.39 -20.31 -11.50
CA LYS A 609 13.92 -21.38 -12.34
C LYS A 609 15.24 -21.98 -11.84
N SER A 610 16.07 -21.22 -11.13
CA SER A 610 17.24 -21.76 -10.42
C SER A 610 16.80 -22.63 -9.24
N ARG A 611 15.87 -22.15 -8.41
CA ARG A 611 15.31 -22.91 -7.27
C ARG A 611 14.69 -24.25 -7.70
N GLU A 612 14.04 -24.29 -8.85
CA GLU A 612 13.49 -25.51 -9.46
C GLU A 612 14.59 -26.48 -9.96
N GLN A 613 15.77 -25.98 -10.35
CA GLN A 613 16.90 -26.78 -10.83
C GLN A 613 17.81 -27.29 -9.71
N ASP A 614 17.89 -26.56 -8.60
CA ASP A 614 18.63 -26.94 -7.38
C ASP A 614 17.83 -27.91 -6.47
N ALA A 615 16.60 -28.26 -6.83
CA ALA A 615 15.79 -29.25 -6.12
C ALA A 615 16.37 -30.68 -6.29
N PRO A 616 16.51 -31.47 -5.20
CA PRO A 616 17.15 -32.77 -5.28
C PRO A 616 16.32 -33.77 -6.09
N ARG A 617 16.89 -34.31 -7.16
CA ARG A 617 16.30 -35.44 -7.91
C ARG A 617 16.19 -36.66 -7.00
N GLU A 618 14.96 -37.13 -6.78
CA GLU A 618 14.71 -38.35 -6.00
C GLU A 618 15.41 -39.56 -6.62
N VAL A 619 16.12 -40.33 -5.80
CA VAL A 619 16.89 -41.52 -6.22
C VAL A 619 15.94 -42.72 -6.37
N GLY A 620 15.12 -42.67 -7.42
CA GLY A 620 14.20 -43.74 -7.81
C GLY A 620 14.90 -44.91 -8.51
N SER A 621 15.84 -45.57 -7.85
CA SER A 621 16.49 -46.78 -8.37
C SER A 621 16.65 -47.84 -7.29
N LYS A 622 15.91 -48.94 -7.42
CA LYS A 622 16.21 -50.19 -6.71
C LYS A 622 17.28 -50.95 -7.52
N PRO A 623 18.32 -51.52 -6.89
CA PRO A 623 19.07 -52.59 -7.54
C PRO A 623 18.16 -53.81 -7.69
N ASP A 624 18.29 -54.50 -8.83
CA ASP A 624 17.74 -55.84 -9.05
C ASP A 624 18.91 -56.81 -9.13
N ARG A 625 18.77 -57.94 -8.41
CA ARG A 625 19.78 -58.99 -8.13
C ARG A 625 20.86 -58.65 -7.10
#